data_AF-A0A9J6ZVX6-F1
#
_entry.id   AF-A0A9J6ZVX6-F1
#
_cell.length_a   1.000
_cell.length_b   1.000
_cell.length_c   1.000
_cell.angle_alpha   90.00
_cell.angle_beta   90.00
_cell.angle_gamma   90.00
#
_symmetry.space_group_name_H-M   'P 1'
#
loop_
_entity.id
_entity.type
_entity.pdbx_description
1 polymer ?
#
loop_
_entity_poly.entity_id
_entity_poly.type
_entity_poly.pdbx_seq_one_letter_code
_entity_poly.pdbx_strand_id
1 'polypeptide(L)'
;MALLVTGRRFRNELSSLRGEVETLKQSVGALCSSAVGVDKRVIRLERRGRDLEERQETIEHNKAGDHPPYAEAIRLVQQGASAEQLVNELGISGGEADLIVMLHRNSQA
;
A
#
# COMPACT_ATOMS: atom_id res chain seq x y z
N MET A 1 -36.45 -61.73 -18.61
CA MET A 1 -35.96 -60.55 -19.36
C MET A 1 -36.11 -59.23 -18.58
N ALA A 2 -37.28 -58.89 -18.02
CA ALA A 2 -37.50 -57.62 -17.31
C ALA A 2 -36.54 -57.36 -16.11
N LEU A 3 -36.29 -58.37 -15.26
CA LEU A 3 -35.37 -58.26 -14.11
C LEU A 3 -33.89 -58.02 -14.51
N LEU A 4 -33.46 -58.54 -15.66
CA LEU A 4 -32.11 -58.29 -16.18
C LEU A 4 -31.96 -56.86 -16.72
N VAL A 5 -33.03 -56.31 -17.31
CA VAL A 5 -33.07 -54.93 -17.83
C VAL A 5 -33.08 -53.93 -16.68
N THR A 6 -33.88 -54.16 -15.63
CA THR A 6 -33.88 -53.29 -14.44
C THR A 6 -32.55 -53.36 -13.68
N GLY A 7 -31.99 -54.57 -13.51
CA GLY A 7 -30.65 -54.72 -12.90
C GLY A 7 -29.54 -54.02 -13.70
N ARG A 8 -29.63 -53.99 -15.04
CA ARG A 8 -28.68 -53.24 -15.89
C ARG A 8 -28.88 -51.73 -15.77
N ARG A 9 -30.12 -51.24 -15.67
CA ARG A 9 -30.42 -49.82 -15.43
C ARG A 9 -29.85 -49.32 -14.11
N PHE A 10 -30.11 -50.04 -13.01
CA PHE A 10 -29.56 -49.70 -11.70
C PHE A 10 -28.02 -49.69 -11.68
N ARG A 11 -27.37 -50.65 -12.35
CA ARG A 11 -25.89 -50.66 -12.47
C ARG A 11 -25.37 -49.45 -13.24
N ASN A 12 -26.04 -49.05 -14.31
CA ASN A 12 -25.65 -47.87 -15.08
C ASN A 12 -25.80 -46.59 -14.24
N GLU A 13 -26.90 -46.46 -13.50
CA GLU A 13 -27.17 -45.32 -12.63
C GLU A 13 -26.15 -45.21 -11.48
N LEU A 14 -25.82 -46.34 -10.84
CA LEU A 14 -24.75 -46.40 -9.83
C LEU A 14 -23.38 -46.04 -10.42
N SER A 15 -23.10 -46.44 -11.67
CA SER A 15 -21.86 -46.09 -12.34
C SER A 15 -21.78 -44.59 -12.67
N SER A 16 -22.91 -43.98 -13.06
CA SER A 16 -23.01 -42.54 -13.32
C SER A 16 -22.79 -41.75 -12.04
N LEU A 17 -23.50 -42.12 -10.96
CA LEU A 17 -23.39 -41.45 -9.68
C LEU A 17 -21.98 -41.55 -9.10
N ARG A 18 -21.31 -42.70 -9.28
CA ARG A 18 -19.90 -42.86 -8.90
C ARG A 18 -18.99 -41.92 -9.70
N GLY A 19 -19.24 -41.75 -11.00
CA GLY A 19 -18.50 -40.81 -11.84
C GLY A 19 -18.68 -39.35 -11.40
N GLU A 20 -19.91 -38.97 -11.07
CA GLU A 20 -20.23 -37.64 -10.55
C GLU A 20 -19.53 -37.36 -9.22
N VAL A 21 -19.54 -38.34 -8.30
CA VAL A 21 -18.83 -38.24 -7.01
C VAL A 21 -17.32 -38.06 -7.22
N GLU A 22 -16.70 -38.80 -8.13
CA GLU A 22 -15.27 -38.62 -8.41
C GLU A 22 -14.97 -37.26 -9.04
N THR A 23 -15.84 -36.77 -9.93
CA THR A 23 -15.71 -35.43 -10.52
C THR A 23 -15.85 -34.33 -9.47
N LEU A 24 -16.77 -34.50 -8.52
CA LEU A 24 -16.97 -33.57 -7.42
C LEU A 24 -15.77 -33.56 -6.47
N LYS A 25 -15.21 -34.73 -6.14
CA LYS A 25 -13.98 -34.82 -5.33
C LYS A 25 -12.80 -34.10 -6.00
N GLN A 26 -12.63 -34.29 -7.31
CA GLN A 26 -11.59 -33.60 -8.07
C GLN A 26 -11.79 -32.07 -8.06
N SER A 27 -13.03 -31.62 -8.26
CA SER A 27 -13.39 -30.20 -8.21
C SER A 27 -13.12 -29.58 -6.84
N VAL A 28 -13.49 -30.27 -5.76
CA VAL A 28 -13.20 -29.82 -4.38
C VAL A 28 -11.69 -29.76 -4.14
N GLY A 29 -10.93 -30.77 -4.57
CA GLY A 29 -9.46 -30.77 -4.46
C GLY A 29 -8.81 -29.60 -5.20
N ALA A 30 -9.29 -29.28 -6.41
CA ALA A 30 -8.84 -28.14 -7.19
C ALA A 30 -9.18 -26.79 -6.51
N LEU A 31 -10.39 -26.67 -5.95
CA LEU A 31 -10.83 -25.49 -5.21
C LEU A 31 -10.00 -25.27 -3.94
N CYS A 32 -9.77 -26.32 -3.14
CA CYS A 32 -8.91 -26.23 -1.95
C CYS A 32 -7.48 -25.82 -2.32
N SER A 33 -6.92 -26.40 -3.39
CA SER A 33 -5.58 -26.02 -3.87
C SER A 33 -5.53 -24.56 -4.33
N SER A 34 -6.58 -24.09 -4.99
CA SER A 34 -6.72 -22.70 -5.43
C SER A 34 -6.87 -21.74 -4.26
N ALA A 35 -7.67 -22.09 -3.24
CA ALA A 35 -7.86 -21.31 -2.03
C ALA A 35 -6.52 -21.07 -1.31
N VAL A 36 -5.70 -22.11 -1.16
CA VAL A 36 -4.34 -22.00 -0.59
C VAL A 36 -3.46 -21.02 -1.41
N GLY A 37 -3.60 -21.03 -2.73
CA GLY A 37 -2.91 -20.08 -3.61
C GLY A 37 -3.35 -18.63 -3.39
N VAL A 38 -4.65 -18.41 -3.22
CA VAL A 38 -5.24 -17.11 -2.89
C VAL A 38 -4.77 -16.63 -1.52
N ASP A 39 -4.81 -17.48 -0.49
CA ASP A 39 -4.36 -17.13 0.87
C ASP A 39 -2.90 -16.66 0.87
N LYS A 40 -2.02 -17.40 0.17
CA LYS A 40 -0.60 -17.00 -0.01
C LYS A 40 -0.46 -15.64 -0.72
N ARG A 41 -1.36 -15.32 -1.65
CA ARG A 41 -1.36 -14.02 -2.34
C ARG A 41 -1.85 -12.91 -1.42
N VAL A 42 -2.88 -13.14 -0.61
CA VAL A 42 -3.40 -12.19 0.38
C VAL A 42 -2.33 -11.83 1.40
N ILE A 43 -1.69 -12.82 2.02
CA ILE A 43 -0.60 -12.60 2.99
C ILE A 43 0.53 -11.75 2.39
N ARG A 44 0.87 -11.98 1.12
CA ARG A 44 1.91 -11.21 0.41
C ARG A 44 1.50 -9.77 0.17
N LEU A 45 0.22 -9.53 -0.16
CA LEU A 45 -0.32 -8.19 -0.35
C LEU A 45 -0.40 -7.42 0.96
N GLU A 46 -0.87 -8.05 2.04
CA GLU A 46 -0.88 -7.45 3.38
C GLU A 46 0.52 -7.04 3.83
N ARG A 47 1.52 -7.91 3.61
CA ARG A 47 2.91 -7.58 3.94
C ARG A 47 3.44 -6.38 3.13
N ARG A 48 3.11 -6.31 1.84
CA ARG A 48 3.47 -5.17 1.00
C ARG A 48 2.73 -3.90 1.41
N GLY A 49 1.47 -4.01 1.83
CA GLY A 49 0.68 -2.90 2.36
C GLY A 49 1.36 -2.29 3.58
N ARG A 50 1.71 -3.12 4.56
CA ARG A 50 2.45 -2.67 5.76
C ARG A 50 3.79 -2.01 5.44
N ASP A 51 4.57 -2.57 4.51
CA ASP A 51 5.84 -1.96 4.07
C ASP A 51 5.62 -0.59 3.41
N LEU A 52 4.56 -0.45 2.59
CA LEU A 52 4.23 0.82 1.97
C LEU A 52 3.73 1.84 3.00
N GLU A 53 2.93 1.43 3.98
CA GLU A 53 2.49 2.28 5.08
C GLU A 53 3.68 2.80 5.89
N GLU A 54 4.61 1.93 6.29
CA GLU A 54 5.82 2.33 7.04
C GLU A 54 6.69 3.31 6.23
N ARG A 55 6.84 3.06 4.92
CA ARG A 55 7.59 3.96 4.02
C ARG A 55 6.86 5.29 3.84
N GLN A 56 5.53 5.28 3.76
CA GLN A 56 4.73 6.49 3.66
C GLN A 56 4.84 7.31 4.94
N GLU A 57 4.71 6.68 6.11
CA GLU A 57 4.90 7.33 7.41
C GLU A 57 6.28 7.96 7.51
N THR A 58 7.33 7.26 7.07
CA THR A 58 8.69 7.81 7.00
C THR A 58 8.77 9.04 6.09
N ILE A 59 8.15 8.98 4.90
CA ILE A 59 8.14 10.12 3.96
C ILE A 59 7.34 11.30 4.53
N GLU A 60 6.19 11.05 5.13
CA GLU A 60 5.34 12.09 5.73
C GLU A 60 6.02 12.73 6.94
N HIS A 61 6.68 11.93 7.79
CA HIS A 61 7.48 12.43 8.90
C HIS A 61 8.65 13.29 8.42
N ASN A 62 9.35 12.86 7.37
CA ASN A 62 10.44 13.64 6.77
C ASN A 62 9.92 14.92 6.10
N LYS A 63 8.77 14.89 5.43
CA LYS A 63 8.12 16.08 4.86
C LYS A 63 7.61 17.06 5.92
N ALA A 64 7.20 16.57 7.08
CA ALA A 64 6.88 17.42 8.23
C ALA A 64 8.14 18.04 8.86
N GLY A 65 9.32 17.46 8.62
CA GLY A 65 10.63 18.05 8.95
C GLY A 65 11.14 19.05 7.89
N ASP A 66 10.66 18.94 6.65
CA ASP A 66 10.95 19.87 5.54
C ASP A 66 9.96 21.06 5.55
N HIS A 67 9.96 21.85 6.62
CA HIS A 67 9.78 23.29 6.43
C HIS A 67 10.85 23.75 5.41
N PRO A 68 10.55 24.72 4.52
CA PRO A 68 11.36 25.01 3.32
C PRO A 68 12.83 25.05 3.68
N PRO A 69 13.71 24.46 2.85
CA PRO A 69 15.07 24.16 3.26
C PRO A 69 15.66 25.43 3.86
N TYR A 70 15.88 25.44 5.18
CA TYR A 70 16.37 26.62 5.90
C TYR A 70 17.60 27.21 5.20
N ALA A 71 18.39 26.37 4.53
CA ALA A 71 19.47 26.76 3.65
C ALA A 71 19.08 27.78 2.55
N GLU A 72 17.92 27.61 1.90
CA GLU A 72 17.39 28.55 0.91
C GLU A 72 16.91 29.85 1.54
N ALA A 73 16.17 29.77 2.66
CA ALA A 73 15.76 30.95 3.44
C ALA A 73 16.98 31.77 3.90
N ILE A 74 18.00 31.11 4.44
CA ILE A 74 19.27 31.71 4.86
C ILE A 74 19.97 32.35 3.66
N ARG A 75 20.03 31.67 2.51
CA ARG A 75 20.64 32.21 1.28
C ARG A 75 19.92 33.48 0.81
N LEU A 76 18.58 33.50 0.83
CA LEU A 76 17.80 34.69 0.46
C LEU A 76 18.04 35.85 1.44
N VAL A 77 18.09 35.57 2.74
CA VAL A 77 18.44 36.58 3.76
C VAL A 77 19.86 37.12 3.54
N GLN A 78 20.82 36.25 3.22
CA GLN A 78 22.19 36.66 2.86
C GLN A 78 22.24 37.51 1.58
N GLN A 79 21.28 37.34 0.68
CA GLN A 79 21.09 38.17 -0.51
C GLN A 79 20.28 39.45 -0.24
N GLY A 80 19.85 39.67 1.01
CA GLY A 80 19.16 40.87 1.45
C GLY A 80 17.63 40.79 1.49
N ALA A 81 17.04 39.61 1.27
CA ALA A 81 15.60 39.42 1.30
C ALA A 81 14.97 39.82 2.65
N SER A 82 13.74 40.34 2.60
CA SER A 82 12.94 40.69 3.79
C SER A 82 12.12 39.50 4.28
N ALA A 83 11.67 39.55 5.54
CA ALA A 83 10.80 38.52 6.12
C ALA A 83 9.52 38.31 5.29
N GLU A 84 8.92 39.39 4.76
CA GLU A 84 7.76 39.31 3.86
C GLU A 84 8.06 38.57 2.56
N GLN A 85 9.25 38.74 1.99
CA GLN A 85 9.66 37.98 0.80
C GLN A 85 9.82 36.51 1.13
N LEU A 86 10.38 36.15 2.29
CA LEU A 86 10.49 34.76 2.71
C LEU A 86 9.10 34.12 2.92
N VAL A 87 8.15 34.84 3.53
CA VAL A 87 6.77 34.34 3.69
C VAL A 87 6.11 34.12 2.33
N ASN A 88 6.26 35.06 1.39
CA ASN A 88 5.63 34.97 0.08
C ASN A 88 6.28 33.92 -0.85
N GLU A 89 7.61 33.77 -0.80
CA GLU A 89 8.36 32.90 -1.70
C GLU A 89 8.54 31.47 -1.15
N LEU A 90 8.66 31.32 0.17
CA LEU A 90 8.92 30.02 0.82
C LEU A 90 7.73 29.49 1.63
N GLY A 91 6.70 30.31 1.86
CA GLY A 91 5.50 29.87 2.59
C GLY A 91 5.73 29.59 4.08
N ILE A 92 6.82 30.09 4.67
CA ILE A 92 7.07 30.01 6.12
C ILE A 92 6.17 30.95 6.91
N SER A 93 6.01 30.67 8.21
CA SER A 93 5.25 31.55 9.09
C SER A 93 5.97 32.89 9.28
N GLY A 94 5.21 33.98 9.52
CA GLY A 94 5.80 35.31 9.74
C GLY A 94 6.80 35.33 10.92
N GLY A 95 6.47 34.68 12.04
CA GLY A 95 7.37 34.58 13.18
C GLY A 95 8.65 33.78 12.89
N GLU A 96 8.56 32.78 12.02
CA GLU A 96 9.73 32.01 11.55
C GLU A 96 10.60 32.84 10.60
N ALA A 97 10.00 33.60 9.69
CA ALA A 97 10.72 34.50 8.79
C ALA A 97 11.48 35.59 9.56
N ASP A 98 10.82 36.23 10.53
CA ASP A 98 11.44 37.24 11.39
C ASP A 98 12.63 36.68 12.17
N LEU A 99 12.50 35.45 12.69
CA LEU A 99 13.58 34.77 13.40
C LEU A 99 14.78 34.47 12.49
N ILE A 100 14.54 33.96 11.28
CA ILE A 100 15.61 33.66 10.31
C ILE A 100 16.34 34.94 9.89
N VAL A 101 15.61 36.01 9.60
CA VAL A 101 16.20 37.32 9.28
C VAL A 101 17.05 37.82 10.44
N MET A 102 16.54 37.76 11.67
CA MET A 102 17.26 38.23 12.86
C MET A 102 18.56 37.45 13.10
N LEU A 103 18.52 36.13 13.01
CA LEU A 103 19.68 35.26 13.27
C LEU A 103 20.78 35.39 12.22
N HIS A 104 20.40 35.49 10.95
CA HIS A 104 21.35 35.39 9.84
C HIS A 104 21.77 36.73 9.23
N ARG A 105 21.03 37.83 9.48
CA ARG A 105 21.44 39.19 9.06
C ARG A 105 22.58 39.75 9.93
N ASN A 106 22.67 39.33 11.19
CA ASN A 106 23.71 39.77 12.13
C ASN A 106 24.93 38.84 12.21
N SER A 107 24.88 37.65 11.62
CA SER A 107 26.04 36.74 11.55
C SER A 107 27.11 37.20 10.54
N GLN A 108 26.93 38.34 9.88
CA GLN A 108 27.90 38.96 8.95
C GLN A 108 28.33 40.39 9.35
N ALA A 109 28.11 40.81 10.60
CA ALA A 109 28.69 42.02 11.18
C ALA A 109 29.84 41.65 12.13
#